data_AF-A0A3G7UGL1-F1
#
_entry.id   AF-A0A3G7UGL1-F1
#
_cell.length_a   1.000
_cell.length_b   1.000
_cell.length_c   1.000
_cell.angle_alpha   90.00
_cell.angle_beta   90.00
_cell.angle_gamma   90.00
#
_symmetry.space_group_name_H-M   'P 1'
#
loop_
_entity.id
_entity.type
_entity.pdbx_description
1 polymer ?
#
loop_
_entity_poly.entity_id
_entity_poly.type
_entity_poly.pdbx_seq_one_letter_code
_entity_poly.pdbx_strand_id
1 'polypeptide(L)' 'MFYVVHRPEAVYVLHALRKTTQKTEGRDIELARARLQELG' A
#
# COMPACT_ATOMS: atom_id res chain seq x y z
N MET A 1 3.07 5.40 6.81
CA MET A 1 1.92 5.48 5.90
C MET A 1 1.49 4.06 5.57
N PHE A 2 0.20 3.78 5.63
CA PHE A 2 -0.36 2.45 5.41
C PHE A 2 -1.23 2.47 4.15
N TYR A 3 -1.08 1.47 3.28
CA TYR A 3 -1.98 1.24 2.15
C TYR A 3 -2.87 0.04 2.46
N VAL A 4 -4.18 0.23 2.37
CA VAL A 4 -5.17 -0.74 2.85
C VAL A 4 -6.19 -1.01 1.76
N VAL A 5 -6.49 -2.28 1.52
CA VAL A 5 -7.59 -2.71 0.64
C VAL A 5 -8.71 -3.26 1.50
N HIS A 6 -9.91 -2.72 1.30
CA HIS A 6 -11.10 -3.21 1.97
C HIS A 6 -11.80 -4.24 1.08
N ARG A 7 -11.77 -5.51 1.46
CA ARG A 7 -12.61 -6.57 0.89
C ARG A 7 -13.74 -6.88 1.88
N PRO A 8 -14.90 -7.40 1.44
CA PRO A 8 -16.03 -7.69 2.32
C PRO A 8 -15.66 -8.62 3.48
N GLU A 9 -14.65 -9.46 3.26
CA GLU A 9 -14.22 -10.53 4.17
C GLU A 9 -13.13 -10.07 5.15
N ALA A 10 -12.28 -9.10 4.77
CA ALA A 10 -11.17 -8.64 5.58
C ALA A 10 -10.52 -7.34 5.07
N VAL A 11 -9.79 -6.69 5.97
CA VAL A 11 -8.96 -5.51 5.69
C VAL A 11 -7.51 -5.96 5.49
N TYR A 12 -6.98 -5.77 4.28
CA TYR A 12 -5.61 -6.16 3.94
C TYR A 12 -4.68 -4.96 3.96
N VAL A 13 -3.69 -4.98 4.85
CA VAL A 13 -2.60 -3.98 4.86
C VAL A 13 -1.54 -4.43 3.86
N LEU A 14 -1.51 -3.80 2.69
CA LEU A 14 -0.58 -4.16 1.60
C LEU A 14 0.86 -3.78 1.93
N HIS A 15 1.01 -2.62 2.54
CA HIS A 15 2.31 -2.07 2.84
C HIS A 15 2.22 -1.07 3.99
N ALA A 16 3.11 -1.25 4.96
CA ALA A 16 3.32 -0.37 6.09
C ALA A 16 4.75 0.16 6.00
N LEU A 17 4.89 1.46 5.74
CA LEU A 17 6.20 2.11 5.69
C LEU A 17 6.29 3.21 6.73
N ARG A 18 7.44 3.30 7.39
CA ARG A 18 7.76 4.45 8.24
C ARG A 18 8.20 5.59 7.33
N LYS A 19 7.39 6.65 7.27
CA LYS A 19 7.75 7.86 6.53
C LYS A 19 8.93 8.54 7.23
N THR A 20 10.08 8.58 6.57
CA THR A 20 11.26 9.37 6.98
C THR A 20 11.25 10.77 6.34
N THR A 21 10.38 11.00 5.35
CA THR A 21 10.20 12.25 4.61
C THR A 21 8.70 12.63 4.53
N GLN A 22 8.41 13.93 4.39
CA GLN A 22 7.03 14.46 4.45
C GLN A 22 6.18 14.04 3.23
N LYS A 23 6.78 14.02 2.04
CA LYS A 23 6.15 13.53 0.81
C LYS A 23 6.35 12.02 0.67
N THR A 24 5.27 11.32 0.31
CA THR A 24 5.36 9.90 -0.05
C THR A 24 6.15 9.79 -1.35
N GLU A 25 7.16 8.93 -1.41
CA GLU A 25 7.93 8.75 -2.63
C GLU A 25 7.05 8.07 -3.70
N GLY A 26 7.12 8.53 -4.95
CA GLY A 26 6.32 7.96 -6.04
C GLY A 26 6.57 6.45 -6.23
N ARG A 27 7.79 6.00 -5.92
CA ARG A 27 8.17 4.58 -5.90
C ARG A 27 7.31 3.74 -4.95
N ASP A 28 6.92 4.28 -3.80
CA ASP A 28 6.06 3.56 -2.83
C ASP A 28 4.63 3.38 -3.38
N ILE A 29 4.16 4.35 -4.18
CA ILE A 29 2.85 4.29 -4.82
C ILE A 29 2.84 3.21 -5.91
N GLU A 30 3.89 3.15 -6.73
CA GLU A 30 4.05 2.10 -7.73
C GLU A 30 4.15 0.70 -7.10
N LEU A 31 4.90 0.57 -6.00
CA LEU A 31 5.00 -0.69 -5.25
C LEU A 31 3.64 -1.13 -4.68
N ALA A 32 2.87 -0.21 -4.12
CA ALA A 32 1.53 -0.51 -3.62
C ALA A 32 0.58 -0.96 -4.75
N ARG A 33 0.71 -0.36 -5.95
CA ARG A 33 -0.09 -0.69 -7.12
C ARG A 33 0.25 -2.06 -7.70
N ALA A 34 1.54 -2.43 -7.75
CA ALA A 34 1.98 -3.75 -8.16
C ALA A 34 1.43 -4.85 -7.23
N ARG A 35 1.54 -4.65 -5.91
CA ARG A 35 1.01 -5.63 -4.93
C ARG A 35 -0.51 -5.73 -4.95
N LEU A 36 -1.21 -4.64 -5.28
CA LEU A 36 -2.65 -4.69 -5.49
C LEU A 36 -3.02 -5.56 -6.69
N GLN A 37 -2.22 -5.55 -7.77
CA GLN A 37 -2.42 -6.41 -8.93
C GLN A 37 -2.14 -7.89 -8.63
N GLU A 38 -1.15 -8.19 -7.78
CA GLU A 38 -0.85 -9.58 -7.35
C GLU A 38 -1.94 -10.21 -6.46
N LEU A 39 -2.81 -9.40 -5.85
CA LEU A 39 -3.98 -9.86 -5.07
C LEU A 39 -5.23 -10.13 -5.94
N GLY A 40 -5.11 -9.95 -7.26
CA GLY A 40 -6.15 -10.18 -8.27
C GLY A 40 -6.06 -11.56 -8.89
#